data_AF-A0A7S3GNM6-F1
#
_entry.id   AF-A0A7S3GNM6-F1
#
_cell.length_a   1.000
_cell.length_b   1.000
_cell.length_c   1.000
_cell.angle_alpha   90.00
_cell.angle_beta   90.00
_cell.angle_gamma   90.00
#
_symmetry.space_group_name_H-M   'P 1'
#
loop_
_entity.id
_entity.type
_entity.pdbx_description
1 polymer ?
#
loop_
_entity_poly.entity_id
_entity_poly.type
_entity_poly.pdbx_seq_one_letter_code
_entity_poly.pdbx_strand_id
1 'polypeptide(L)'
;AVAAELLRPDVVYVSPLTRAVQTAVISLGPTLVQHGGLGEVVLMPNAREKHNLGGMDTVSTKTGVSILHGVLKKLRDLSRDAKDGDATDAPETFGRLRFDIAATEEQWWSEGRSEPKAQVQLRMREFMSQLLYSPHRSIVVVGHSLFFKAVMKCYLNEEFKTKQPDFAERVSKMKLMNCGILRLELDPQRGLDGNPIMDARLV
;
A
#
# COMPACT_ATOMS: atom_id res chain seq x y z
N ALA A 1 -21.53 -2.08 3.50
CA ALA A 1 -20.75 -2.09 4.75
C ALA A 1 -19.24 -1.96 4.46
N VAL A 2 -18.61 -2.89 3.74
CA VAL A 2 -17.15 -2.89 3.47
C VAL A 2 -16.66 -1.75 2.58
N ALA A 3 -17.38 -1.45 1.49
CA ALA A 3 -17.03 -0.32 0.63
C ALA A 3 -17.08 1.02 1.38
N ALA A 4 -17.93 1.15 2.40
CA ALA A 4 -18.01 2.37 3.21
C ALA A 4 -16.80 2.56 4.14
N GLU A 5 -16.19 1.46 4.63
CA GLU A 5 -14.94 1.51 5.41
C GLU A 5 -13.76 1.97 4.55
N LEU A 6 -13.72 1.57 3.28
CA LEU A 6 -12.71 2.06 2.31
C LEU A 6 -12.86 3.55 2.00
N LEU A 7 -14.08 4.10 2.12
CA LEU A 7 -14.35 5.51 1.90
C LEU A 7 -13.90 6.39 3.07
N ARG A 8 -13.69 5.82 4.27
CA ARG A 8 -13.30 6.58 5.46
C ARG A 8 -12.29 5.83 6.33
N PRO A 9 -11.08 5.56 5.80
CA PRO A 9 -10.02 5.02 6.64
C PRO A 9 -9.53 6.06 7.65
N ASP A 10 -9.04 5.59 8.80
CA ASP A 10 -8.39 6.46 9.78
C ASP A 10 -7.02 6.92 9.27
N VAL A 11 -6.36 6.09 8.44
CA VAL A 11 -5.07 6.39 7.80
C VAL A 11 -4.93 5.65 6.47
N VAL A 12 -4.24 6.29 5.52
CA VAL A 12 -3.82 5.66 4.26
C VAL A 12 -2.30 5.57 4.22
N TYR A 13 -1.78 4.34 4.32
CA TYR A 13 -0.37 4.04 4.08
C TYR A 13 -0.14 3.71 2.61
N VAL A 14 0.90 4.29 2.02
CA VAL A 14 1.14 4.14 0.59
C VAL A 14 2.60 3.83 0.32
N SER A 15 2.87 2.85 -0.53
CA SER A 15 4.22 2.64 -1.04
C SER A 15 4.72 3.92 -1.73
N PRO A 16 5.96 4.36 -1.46
CA PRO A 16 6.52 5.57 -2.09
C PRO A 16 6.79 5.46 -3.60
N LEU A 17 6.49 4.31 -4.23
CA LEU A 17 6.61 4.14 -5.67
C LEU A 17 5.47 4.88 -6.38
N THR A 18 5.82 5.63 -7.45
CA THR A 18 4.90 6.54 -8.17
C THR A 18 3.53 5.94 -8.44
N ARG A 19 3.46 4.71 -8.98
CA ARG A 19 2.19 4.05 -9.31
C ARG A 19 1.26 3.87 -8.11
N ALA A 20 1.82 3.55 -6.93
CA ALA A 20 1.02 3.35 -5.73
C ALA A 20 0.49 4.68 -5.20
N VAL A 21 1.31 5.74 -5.22
CA VAL A 21 0.86 7.09 -4.86
C VAL A 21 -0.21 7.59 -5.83
N GLN A 22 -0.05 7.38 -7.14
CA GLN A 22 -1.07 7.72 -8.14
C GLN A 22 -2.37 6.96 -7.89
N THR A 23 -2.31 5.65 -7.65
CA THR A 23 -3.49 4.84 -7.30
C THR A 23 -4.19 5.43 -6.08
N ALA A 24 -3.47 5.69 -4.99
CA ALA A 24 -4.05 6.23 -3.76
C ALA A 24 -4.73 7.60 -3.98
N VAL A 25 -4.07 8.49 -4.72
CA VAL A 25 -4.60 9.83 -5.02
C VAL A 25 -5.85 9.74 -5.88
N ILE A 26 -5.85 8.91 -6.92
CA ILE A 26 -6.98 8.78 -7.84
C ILE A 26 -8.17 8.08 -7.17
N SER A 27 -7.93 6.99 -6.43
CA SER A 27 -9.02 6.15 -5.91
C SER A 27 -9.55 6.59 -4.54
N LEU A 28 -8.69 7.13 -3.68
CA LEU A 28 -9.05 7.50 -2.30
C LEU A 28 -9.07 9.02 -2.10
N GLY A 29 -8.24 9.75 -2.84
CA GLY A 29 -8.07 11.20 -2.70
C GLY A 29 -9.38 11.99 -2.66
N PRO A 30 -10.31 11.82 -3.62
CA PRO A 30 -11.59 12.57 -3.62
C PRO A 30 -12.36 12.42 -2.31
N THR A 31 -12.38 11.21 -1.74
CA THR A 31 -13.09 10.94 -0.49
C THR A 31 -12.34 11.48 0.72
N LEU A 32 -11.00 11.42 0.72
CA LEU A 32 -10.16 11.96 1.79
C LEU A 32 -10.26 13.49 1.92
N VAL A 33 -10.57 14.20 0.82
CA VAL A 33 -10.65 15.68 0.80
C VAL A 33 -12.09 16.22 0.85
N GLN A 34 -13.12 15.37 0.73
CA GLN A 34 -14.53 15.78 0.63
C GLN A 34 -15.10 16.45 1.90
N HIS A 35 -14.49 16.24 3.08
CA HIS A 35 -15.03 16.70 4.37
C HIS A 35 -14.30 17.90 4.97
N GLY A 36 -13.59 18.70 4.16
CA GLY A 36 -12.91 19.92 4.61
C GLY A 36 -11.67 19.69 5.47
N GLY A 37 -11.35 18.42 5.80
CA GLY A 37 -10.06 18.02 6.35
C GLY A 37 -8.98 17.93 5.27
N LEU A 38 -7.72 18.12 5.68
CA LEU A 38 -6.57 17.72 4.87
C LEU A 38 -6.46 16.20 4.95
N GLY A 39 -6.84 15.51 3.86
CA GLY A 39 -6.68 14.07 3.77
C GLY A 39 -5.21 13.67 3.94
N GLU A 40 -4.90 12.85 4.94
CA GLU A 40 -3.53 12.44 5.24
C GLU A 40 -3.17 11.13 4.54
N VAL A 41 -2.00 11.15 3.89
CA VAL A 41 -1.39 10.01 3.23
C VAL A 41 0.02 9.84 3.76
N VAL A 42 0.35 8.68 4.31
CA VAL A 42 1.66 8.39 4.88
C VAL A 42 2.46 7.50 3.93
N LEU A 43 3.63 7.96 3.51
CA LEU A 43 4.52 7.15 2.68
C LEU A 43 5.22 6.09 3.53
N MET A 44 4.96 4.82 3.22
CA MET A 44 5.46 3.65 3.93
C MET A 44 6.41 2.85 3.03
N PRO A 45 7.74 3.05 3.14
CA PRO A 45 8.73 2.29 2.36
C PRO A 45 8.60 0.77 2.46
N ASN A 46 8.15 0.29 3.62
CA ASN A 46 8.04 -1.13 3.89
C ASN A 46 6.93 -1.81 3.07
N ALA A 47 5.98 -1.03 2.53
CA ALA A 47 4.95 -1.49 1.60
C ALA A 47 5.43 -1.54 0.13
N ARG A 48 6.70 -1.23 -0.16
CA ARG A 48 7.24 -1.27 -1.55
C ARG A 48 7.26 -2.68 -2.14
N GLU A 49 7.25 -2.72 -3.46
CA GLU A 49 7.33 -3.97 -4.20
C GLU A 49 8.64 -4.71 -3.92
N LYS A 50 8.60 -6.04 -3.93
CA LYS A 50 9.81 -6.85 -3.82
C LYS A 50 10.71 -6.61 -5.04
N HIS A 51 11.95 -6.19 -4.80
CA HIS A 51 12.95 -6.04 -5.85
C HIS A 51 13.49 -7.41 -6.27
N ASN A 52 12.96 -7.93 -7.38
CA ASN A 52 13.42 -9.19 -8.00
C ASN A 52 14.37 -8.90 -9.16
N LEU A 53 15.14 -9.91 -9.56
CA LEU A 53 16.09 -9.83 -10.67
C LEU A 53 15.39 -9.31 -11.95
N GLY A 54 15.82 -8.16 -12.46
CA GLY A 54 15.28 -7.53 -13.68
C GLY A 54 14.09 -6.59 -13.48
N GLY A 55 13.63 -6.36 -12.24
CA GLY A 55 12.53 -5.45 -11.94
C GLY A 55 12.98 -3.99 -11.75
N MET A 56 13.27 -3.26 -12.84
CA MET A 56 13.67 -1.85 -12.76
C MET A 56 12.60 -0.96 -12.11
N ASP A 57 11.32 -1.34 -12.21
CA ASP A 57 10.18 -0.61 -11.64
C ASP A 57 10.02 -0.74 -10.13
N THR A 58 10.97 -1.37 -9.44
CA THR A 58 10.95 -1.56 -7.97
C THR A 58 11.98 -0.70 -7.24
N VAL A 59 12.85 -0.02 -7.99
CA VAL A 59 13.88 0.87 -7.48
C VAL A 59 13.44 2.32 -7.65
N SER A 60 13.69 3.14 -6.65
CA SER A 60 13.51 4.59 -6.73
C SER A 60 14.88 5.27 -6.80
N THR A 61 14.90 6.49 -7.33
CA THR A 61 16.05 7.40 -7.23
C THR A 61 15.68 8.70 -6.49
N LYS A 62 14.51 8.69 -5.84
CA LYS A 62 13.87 9.86 -5.24
C LYS A 62 13.59 9.61 -3.76
N THR A 63 13.88 10.62 -2.96
CA THR A 63 13.62 10.71 -1.52
C THR A 63 12.80 11.96 -1.19
N GLY A 64 12.11 11.94 -0.06
CA GLY A 64 11.32 13.04 0.48
C GLY A 64 10.40 13.70 -0.54
N VAL A 65 10.42 15.04 -0.57
CA VAL A 65 9.55 15.86 -1.45
C VAL A 65 9.78 15.57 -2.94
N SER A 66 10.97 15.09 -3.34
CA SER A 66 11.23 14.78 -4.75
C SER A 66 10.34 13.64 -5.30
N ILE A 67 9.89 12.74 -4.43
CA ILE A 67 8.89 11.70 -4.75
C ILE A 67 7.59 12.38 -5.17
N LEU A 68 7.09 13.31 -4.35
CA LEU A 68 5.83 14.03 -4.57
C LEU A 68 5.87 14.87 -5.84
N HIS A 69 6.97 15.59 -6.10
CA HIS A 69 7.16 16.31 -7.36
C HIS A 69 7.10 15.38 -8.58
N GLY A 70 7.73 14.21 -8.47
CA GLY A 70 7.70 13.18 -9.52
C GLY A 70 6.30 12.65 -9.78
N VAL A 71 5.53 12.38 -8.72
CA VAL A 71 4.15 11.91 -8.80
C VAL A 71 3.26 12.97 -9.42
N LEU A 72 3.32 14.22 -8.92
CA LEU A 72 2.49 15.32 -9.43
C LEU A 72 2.77 15.59 -10.91
N LYS A 73 4.04 15.54 -11.35
CA LYS A 73 4.39 15.63 -12.77
C LYS A 73 3.67 14.54 -13.57
N LYS A 74 3.74 13.28 -13.12
CA LYS A 74 3.12 12.14 -13.80
C LYS A 74 1.59 12.19 -13.78
N LEU A 75 0.97 12.68 -12.71
CA LEU A 75 -0.47 12.92 -12.66
C LEU A 75 -0.90 13.98 -13.68
N ARG A 76 -0.14 15.08 -13.81
CA ARG A 76 -0.39 16.12 -14.81
C ARG A 76 -0.23 15.59 -16.24
N ASP A 77 0.77 14.76 -16.49
CA ASP A 77 0.96 14.10 -17.78
C ASP A 77 -0.27 13.23 -18.11
N LEU A 78 -0.73 12.38 -17.17
CA LEU A 78 -1.93 11.55 -17.35
C LEU A 78 -3.20 12.38 -17.62
N SER A 79 -3.42 13.47 -16.89
CA SER A 79 -4.59 14.34 -17.11
C SER A 79 -4.56 15.06 -18.47
N ARG A 80 -3.38 15.32 -19.04
CA ARG A 80 -3.23 15.93 -20.38
C ARG A 80 -3.51 14.95 -21.51
N ASP A 81 -3.13 13.68 -21.30
CA ASP A 81 -3.31 12.61 -22.28
C ASP A 81 -4.72 12.00 -22.24
N ALA A 82 -5.51 12.34 -21.22
CA ALA A 82 -6.90 11.91 -21.10
C ALA A 82 -7.78 12.53 -22.20
N LYS A 83 -8.68 11.72 -22.77
CA LYS A 83 -9.67 12.21 -23.74
C LYS A 83 -10.70 13.11 -23.03
N ASP A 84 -11.30 14.05 -23.74
CA ASP A 84 -12.38 14.90 -23.21
C ASP A 84 -13.45 14.05 -22.51
N GLY A 85 -13.67 14.30 -21.22
CA GLY A 85 -14.60 13.56 -20.35
C GLY A 85 -13.97 12.52 -19.41
N ASP A 86 -12.69 12.17 -19.58
CA ASP A 86 -11.93 11.23 -18.71
C ASP A 86 -10.85 11.95 -17.89
N ALA A 87 -10.84 13.29 -17.93
CA ALA A 87 -9.88 14.11 -17.21
C ALA A 87 -10.08 13.95 -15.70
N THR A 88 -9.13 13.26 -15.05
CA THR A 88 -9.12 13.14 -13.59
C THR A 88 -8.76 14.50 -12.96
N ASP A 89 -9.46 14.87 -11.90
CA ASP A 89 -9.13 15.97 -10.99
C ASP A 89 -7.97 15.60 -10.04
N ALA A 90 -7.25 14.51 -10.32
CA ALA A 90 -6.19 13.98 -9.45
C ALA A 90 -5.07 15.01 -9.15
N PRO A 91 -4.62 15.88 -10.07
CA PRO A 91 -3.65 16.93 -9.71
C PRO A 91 -4.19 17.96 -8.71
N GLU A 92 -5.47 18.32 -8.78
CA GLU A 92 -6.11 19.24 -7.81
C GLU A 92 -6.31 18.54 -6.46
N THR A 93 -6.83 17.31 -6.50
CA THR A 93 -6.95 16.45 -5.32
C THR A 93 -5.60 16.26 -4.63
N PHE A 94 -4.52 16.01 -5.40
CA PHE A 94 -3.15 15.90 -4.87
C PHE A 94 -2.73 17.14 -4.08
N GLY A 95 -3.03 18.34 -4.59
CA GLY A 95 -2.69 19.60 -3.92
C GLY A 95 -3.41 19.85 -2.60
N ARG A 96 -4.48 19.10 -2.32
CA ARG A 96 -5.27 19.19 -1.09
C ARG A 96 -4.93 18.11 -0.06
N LEU A 97 -4.13 17.12 -0.44
CA LEU A 97 -3.68 16.04 0.45
C LEU A 97 -2.44 16.48 1.24
N ARG A 98 -2.35 16.04 2.50
CA ARG A 98 -1.12 16.12 3.30
C ARG A 98 -0.36 14.81 3.15
N PHE A 99 0.91 14.90 2.76
CA PHE A 99 1.79 13.74 2.67
C PHE A 99 2.78 13.74 3.83
N ASP A 100 2.73 12.69 4.66
CA ASP A 100 3.82 12.38 5.58
C ASP A 100 4.89 11.59 4.80
N ILE A 101 6.08 12.18 4.73
CA ILE A 101 7.23 11.67 3.97
C ILE A 101 8.42 11.31 4.87
N ALA A 102 8.27 11.38 6.21
CA ALA A 102 9.37 11.26 7.15
C ALA A 102 10.19 9.96 6.95
N ALA A 103 9.51 8.83 6.72
CA ALA A 103 10.16 7.55 6.48
C ALA A 103 10.86 7.43 5.10
N THR A 104 10.78 8.45 4.26
CA THR A 104 11.33 8.47 2.90
C THR A 104 12.35 9.58 2.67
N GLU A 105 12.73 10.34 3.69
CA GLU A 105 13.73 11.41 3.58
C GLU A 105 15.11 10.89 3.18
N GLU A 106 15.44 9.67 3.64
CA GLU A 106 16.66 8.96 3.29
C GLU A 106 16.42 7.84 2.26
N GLN A 107 17.50 7.18 1.83
CA GLN A 107 17.43 6.05 0.93
C GLN A 107 16.62 4.90 1.55
N TRP A 108 15.48 4.62 0.93
CA TRP A 108 14.48 3.68 1.45
C TRP A 108 14.38 2.38 0.62
N TRP A 109 15.22 2.23 -0.41
CA TRP A 109 15.31 1.07 -1.28
C TRP A 109 16.66 0.36 -1.12
N SER A 110 16.71 -0.92 -1.52
CA SER A 110 17.95 -1.69 -1.55
C SER A 110 18.71 -1.45 -2.85
N GLU A 111 20.02 -1.27 -2.75
CA GLU A 111 20.93 -1.27 -3.90
C GLU A 111 21.14 -2.68 -4.46
N GLY A 112 21.58 -2.75 -5.72
CA GLY A 112 21.90 -4.01 -6.40
C GLY A 112 20.83 -4.49 -7.36
N ARG A 113 20.95 -5.75 -7.81
CA ARG A 113 20.05 -6.35 -8.82
C ARG A 113 18.81 -7.02 -8.23
N SER A 114 18.79 -7.25 -6.92
CA SER A 114 17.68 -7.85 -6.18
C SER A 114 17.79 -7.58 -4.69
N GLU A 115 16.66 -7.55 -4.00
CA GLU A 115 16.59 -7.41 -2.55
C GLU A 115 16.86 -8.77 -1.87
N PRO A 116 17.86 -8.86 -0.97
CA PRO A 116 18.14 -10.08 -0.21
C PRO A 116 16.92 -10.56 0.57
N LYS A 117 16.69 -11.88 0.62
CA LYS A 117 15.54 -12.47 1.33
C LYS A 117 15.45 -11.99 2.78
N ALA A 118 16.58 -11.86 3.48
CA ALA A 118 16.61 -11.37 4.85
C ALA A 118 16.09 -9.92 4.98
N GLN A 119 16.44 -9.03 4.04
CA GLN A 119 15.92 -7.66 4.01
C GLN A 119 14.42 -7.61 3.73
N VAL A 120 13.93 -8.44 2.79
CA VAL A 120 12.48 -8.59 2.55
C VAL A 120 11.77 -9.00 3.83
N GLN A 121 12.30 -9.98 4.56
CA GLN A 121 11.69 -10.46 5.80
C GLN A 121 11.71 -9.40 6.89
N LEU A 122 12.82 -8.67 7.06
CA LEU A 122 12.93 -7.60 8.05
C LEU A 122 11.89 -6.50 7.81
N ARG A 123 11.83 -5.93 6.60
CA ARG A 123 10.87 -4.87 6.30
C ARG A 123 9.42 -5.34 6.35
N MET A 124 9.17 -6.62 6.09
CA MET A 124 7.83 -7.19 6.16
C MET A 124 7.40 -7.39 7.62
N ARG A 125 8.34 -7.72 8.53
CA ARG A 125 8.10 -7.69 9.98
C ARG A 125 7.82 -6.28 10.48
N GLU A 126 8.58 -5.30 10.04
CA GLU A 126 8.35 -3.89 10.38
C GLU A 126 7.00 -3.40 9.84
N PHE A 127 6.67 -3.74 8.58
CA PHE A 127 5.35 -3.48 7.99
C PHE A 127 4.22 -4.02 8.86
N MET A 128 4.27 -5.32 9.21
CA MET A 128 3.23 -5.92 10.03
C MET A 128 3.18 -5.29 11.43
N SER A 129 4.34 -4.97 12.02
CA SER A 129 4.39 -4.29 13.33
C SER A 129 3.70 -2.93 13.29
N GLN A 130 3.95 -2.14 12.24
CA GLN A 130 3.32 -0.83 12.05
C GLN A 130 1.80 -0.94 11.94
N LEU A 131 1.28 -2.03 11.34
CA LEU A 131 -0.16 -2.27 11.27
C LEU A 131 -0.75 -2.73 12.61
N LEU A 132 -0.13 -3.71 13.28
CA LEU A 132 -0.65 -4.27 14.54
C LEU A 132 -0.67 -3.27 15.68
N TYR A 133 0.34 -2.41 15.74
CA TYR A 133 0.52 -1.45 16.82
C TYR A 133 0.17 -0.02 16.39
N SER A 134 -0.52 0.11 15.27
CA SER A 134 -1.11 1.38 14.85
C SER A 134 -2.19 1.81 15.86
N PRO A 135 -2.33 3.12 16.17
CA PRO A 135 -3.48 3.60 16.93
C PRO A 135 -4.79 3.57 16.11
N HIS A 136 -4.71 3.28 14.81
CA HIS A 136 -5.81 3.32 13.86
C HIS A 136 -6.59 2.00 13.82
N ARG A 137 -7.92 2.08 13.71
CA ARG A 137 -8.81 0.91 13.62
C ARG A 137 -9.06 0.48 12.18
N SER A 138 -9.15 1.45 11.26
CA SER A 138 -9.33 1.23 9.84
C SER A 138 -8.14 1.77 9.06
N ILE A 139 -7.40 0.88 8.40
CA ILE A 139 -6.17 1.20 7.69
C ILE A 139 -6.33 0.76 6.24
N VAL A 140 -6.03 1.65 5.30
CA VAL A 140 -5.86 1.28 3.89
C VAL A 140 -4.38 1.31 3.55
N VAL A 141 -3.89 0.22 2.97
CA VAL A 141 -2.52 0.13 2.45
C VAL A 141 -2.55 0.02 0.93
N VAL A 142 -1.97 0.99 0.24
CA VAL A 142 -1.78 0.95 -1.22
C VAL A 142 -0.35 0.52 -1.53
N GLY A 143 -0.21 -0.71 -1.99
CA GLY A 143 1.09 -1.36 -2.23
C GLY A 143 1.10 -2.17 -3.51
N HIS A 144 1.81 -3.30 -3.49
CA HIS A 144 2.12 -4.07 -4.69
C HIS A 144 1.84 -5.56 -4.51
N SER A 145 1.46 -6.22 -5.60
CA SER A 145 0.87 -7.55 -5.54
C SER A 145 1.86 -8.64 -5.12
N LEU A 146 3.15 -8.56 -5.46
CA LEU A 146 4.13 -9.56 -4.99
C LEU A 146 4.47 -9.37 -3.51
N PHE A 147 4.54 -8.12 -3.04
CA PHE A 147 4.69 -7.83 -1.61
C PHE A 147 3.50 -8.34 -0.80
N PHE A 148 2.26 -7.99 -1.19
CA PHE A 148 1.08 -8.47 -0.46
C PHE A 148 0.93 -9.99 -0.51
N LYS A 149 1.24 -10.63 -1.63
CA LYS A 149 1.33 -12.10 -1.69
C LYS A 149 2.30 -12.67 -0.64
N ALA A 150 3.46 -12.03 -0.44
CA ALA A 150 4.42 -12.46 0.57
C ALA A 150 3.89 -12.25 2.00
N VAL A 151 3.23 -11.12 2.26
CA VAL A 151 2.55 -10.85 3.54
C VAL A 151 1.52 -11.93 3.85
N MET A 152 0.62 -12.24 2.91
CA MET A 152 -0.40 -13.28 3.10
C MET A 152 0.23 -14.64 3.37
N LYS A 153 1.27 -15.00 2.63
CA LYS A 153 1.98 -16.26 2.83
C LYS A 153 2.60 -16.39 4.23
N CYS A 154 3.03 -15.29 4.81
CA CYS A 154 3.78 -15.29 6.07
C CYS A 154 2.91 -15.08 7.31
N TYR A 155 1.79 -14.36 7.22
CA TYR A 155 1.04 -13.92 8.41
C TYR A 155 -0.40 -14.41 8.49
N LEU A 156 -0.88 -15.18 7.50
CA LEU A 156 -2.17 -15.86 7.61
C LEU A 156 -2.16 -16.87 8.76
N ASN A 157 -3.13 -16.75 9.66
CA ASN A 157 -3.26 -17.67 10.78
C ASN A 157 -3.68 -19.08 10.31
N GLU A 158 -3.38 -20.09 11.13
CA GLU A 158 -3.69 -21.48 10.80
C GLU A 158 -5.20 -21.75 10.84
N GLU A 159 -5.92 -21.10 11.75
CA GLU A 159 -7.37 -21.26 11.89
C GLU A 159 -8.13 -20.84 10.62
N PHE A 160 -7.75 -19.72 9.99
CA PHE A 160 -8.28 -19.27 8.72
C PHE A 160 -7.92 -20.23 7.59
N LYS A 161 -6.68 -20.74 7.57
CA LYS A 161 -6.26 -21.75 6.57
C LYS A 161 -7.10 -23.02 6.68
N THR A 162 -7.46 -23.45 7.89
CA THR A 162 -8.36 -24.59 8.10
C THR A 162 -9.80 -24.26 7.70
N LYS A 163 -10.28 -23.06 8.01
CA LYS A 163 -11.67 -22.63 7.71
C LYS A 163 -11.92 -22.38 6.22
N GLN A 164 -10.92 -21.85 5.50
CA GLN A 164 -11.02 -21.48 4.09
C GLN A 164 -9.76 -21.89 3.31
N PRO A 165 -9.48 -23.20 3.16
CA PRO A 165 -8.22 -23.69 2.59
C PRO A 165 -7.97 -23.21 1.16
N ASP A 166 -8.96 -23.33 0.28
CA ASP A 166 -8.83 -22.93 -1.13
C ASP A 166 -8.57 -21.44 -1.27
N PHE A 167 -9.26 -20.61 -0.48
CA PHE A 167 -9.08 -19.16 -0.51
C PHE A 167 -7.71 -18.77 0.06
N ALA A 168 -7.31 -19.34 1.20
CA ALA A 168 -6.02 -19.11 1.83
C ALA A 168 -4.86 -19.49 0.90
N GLU A 169 -4.97 -20.63 0.21
CA GLU A 169 -4.02 -21.05 -0.83
C GLU A 169 -3.98 -20.03 -1.97
N ARG A 170 -5.14 -19.63 -2.47
CA ARG A 170 -5.25 -18.69 -3.59
C ARG A 170 -4.60 -17.35 -3.28
N VAL A 171 -4.91 -16.71 -2.15
CA VAL A 171 -4.34 -15.40 -1.78
C VAL A 171 -2.85 -15.47 -1.42
N SER A 172 -2.36 -16.64 -1.00
CA SER A 172 -0.93 -16.86 -0.70
C SER A 172 -0.09 -17.18 -1.96
N LYS A 173 -0.72 -17.65 -3.04
CA LYS A 173 -0.03 -18.09 -4.27
C LYS A 173 -0.25 -17.16 -5.46
N MET A 174 -1.41 -16.53 -5.58
CA MET A 174 -1.75 -15.68 -6.72
C MET A 174 -1.38 -14.22 -6.46
N LYS A 175 -1.09 -13.49 -7.53
CA LYS A 175 -0.98 -12.02 -7.47
C LYS A 175 -2.37 -11.45 -7.38
N LEU A 176 -2.56 -10.46 -6.52
CA LEU A 176 -3.74 -9.62 -6.58
C LEU A 176 -3.73 -8.87 -7.92
N MET A 177 -4.89 -8.81 -8.59
CA MET A 177 -5.03 -8.04 -9.83
C MET A 177 -4.80 -6.55 -9.56
N ASN A 178 -4.45 -5.78 -10.59
CA ASN A 178 -4.30 -4.34 -10.46
C ASN A 178 -5.58 -3.72 -9.90
N CYS A 179 -5.44 -2.84 -8.91
CA CYS A 179 -6.55 -2.22 -8.17
C CYS A 179 -7.47 -3.22 -7.43
N GLY A 180 -7.10 -4.49 -7.32
CA GLY A 180 -7.82 -5.46 -6.49
C GLY A 180 -7.69 -5.08 -5.01
N ILE A 181 -8.76 -5.36 -4.24
CA ILE A 181 -8.85 -4.98 -2.83
C ILE A 181 -9.04 -6.25 -1.99
N LEU A 182 -8.24 -6.36 -0.95
CA LEU A 182 -8.32 -7.43 0.04
C LEU A 182 -8.54 -6.79 1.41
N ARG A 183 -9.66 -7.09 2.06
CA ARG A 183 -9.90 -6.73 3.44
C ARG A 183 -9.29 -7.80 4.35
N LEU A 184 -8.53 -7.36 5.33
CA LEU A 184 -7.90 -8.20 6.34
C LEU A 184 -8.45 -7.85 7.73
N GLU A 185 -8.58 -8.85 8.59
CA GLU A 185 -8.78 -8.65 10.03
C GLU A 185 -7.51 -9.05 10.75
N LEU A 186 -6.96 -8.13 11.56
CA LEU A 186 -5.73 -8.33 12.31
C LEU A 186 -6.03 -8.46 13.81
N ASP A 187 -5.33 -9.36 14.49
CA ASP A 187 -5.37 -9.50 15.95
C ASP A 187 -4.01 -9.12 16.57
N PRO A 188 -3.90 -7.92 17.18
CA PRO A 188 -2.68 -7.48 17.84
C PRO A 188 -2.22 -8.36 19.00
N GLN A 189 -3.12 -9.10 19.65
CA GLN A 189 -2.78 -9.94 20.82
C GLN A 189 -1.90 -11.14 20.44
N ARG A 190 -1.94 -11.56 19.17
CA ARG A 190 -1.09 -12.63 18.63
C ARG A 190 0.35 -12.19 18.36
N GLY A 191 0.59 -10.88 18.26
CA GLY A 191 1.87 -10.33 17.85
C GLY A 191 2.32 -10.82 16.46
N LEU A 192 3.60 -10.61 16.15
CA LEU A 192 4.16 -10.96 14.84
C LEU A 192 4.30 -12.47 14.64
N ASP A 193 4.67 -13.20 15.69
CA ASP A 193 4.99 -14.62 15.60
C ASP A 193 3.74 -15.50 15.67
N GLY A 194 2.58 -14.94 16.06
CA GLY A 194 1.31 -15.65 16.19
C GLY A 194 0.44 -15.66 14.93
N ASN A 195 0.98 -15.27 13.76
CA ASN A 195 0.25 -15.12 12.49
C ASN A 195 -1.03 -14.28 12.66
N PRO A 196 -0.92 -12.94 12.71
CA PRO A 196 -1.98 -12.08 13.20
C PRO A 196 -3.15 -11.86 12.23
N ILE A 197 -3.08 -12.33 10.98
CA ILE A 197 -4.17 -12.17 10.02
C ILE A 197 -5.22 -13.25 10.28
N MET A 198 -6.33 -12.85 10.90
CA MET A 198 -7.41 -13.72 11.37
C MET A 198 -8.47 -14.01 10.31
N ASP A 199 -8.70 -13.06 9.40
CA ASP A 199 -9.65 -13.20 8.30
C ASP A 199 -9.15 -12.42 7.08
N ALA A 200 -9.55 -12.89 5.89
CA ALA A 200 -9.25 -12.23 4.63
C ALA A 200 -10.38 -12.44 3.63
N ARG A 201 -10.79 -11.38 2.92
CA ARG A 201 -11.80 -11.45 1.85
C ARG A 201 -11.55 -10.43 0.75
N LEU A 202 -11.87 -10.81 -0.48
CA LEU A 202 -11.90 -9.87 -1.61
C LEU A 202 -13.11 -8.94 -1.47
N VAL A 203 -12.93 -7.68 -1.87
CA VAL A 203 -13.98 -6.65 -1.86
C VAL A 203 -14.47 -6.38 -3.27
#